data_AF-A0A0V0QAW6-F1
#
_entry.id   AF-A0A0V0QAW6-F1
#
_cell.length_a   1.000
_cell.length_b   1.000
_cell.length_c   1.000
_cell.angle_alpha   90.00
_cell.angle_beta   90.00
_cell.angle_gamma   90.00
#
_symmetry.space_group_name_H-M   'P 1'
#
loop_
_entity.id
_entity.type
_entity.pdbx_description
1 polymer ?
#
loop_
_entity_poly.entity_id
_entity_poly.type
_entity_poly.pdbx_seq_one_letter_code
_entity_poly.pdbx_strand_id
1 'polypeptide(L)'
;MSQNDIVQGNIHVNLPTKEQLEQQKKQYEQEQGDQQVVDRKFSTFQNLKELDECLEWLHKQRKISFDCFEQITKIGNQITKLAKEESLNKLDELLEENIEYVDYLTPYIDDAFDQVLTLRFDNVIKFFLERGYDISKGYSECLITLTKTARLLKMCPPTQTLELLLQYGADINQIEQIHGKWRTALHLAAKYGLFEFVVTLVNFKGCEINPVDGKKMTPLGYAKQKIDQGKQYKKIVAFLEDRGGVVDWKNSFR
;
A
#
# COMPACT_ATOMS: atom_id res chain seq x y z
N MET A 1 30.34 -41.01 5.32
CA MET A 1 29.48 -41.37 6.48
C MET A 1 29.98 -40.51 7.63
N SER A 2 29.24 -39.61 8.25
CA SER A 2 27.81 -39.58 8.61
C SER A 2 27.25 -38.14 8.48
N GLN A 3 26.07 -37.99 7.84
CA GLN A 3 24.81 -37.50 8.43
C GLN A 3 24.82 -36.01 8.85
N ASN A 4 24.15 -35.14 8.08
CA ASN A 4 22.81 -34.57 8.38
C ASN A 4 22.92 -33.46 9.46
N ASP A 5 22.33 -32.27 9.39
CA ASP A 5 21.36 -31.64 8.52
C ASP A 5 21.31 -30.15 8.93
N ILE A 6 21.02 -29.28 7.96
CA ILE A 6 20.21 -28.05 8.10
C ILE A 6 20.71 -26.95 9.06
N VAL A 7 21.23 -25.90 8.42
CA VAL A 7 21.33 -24.53 8.93
C VAL A 7 19.92 -24.01 9.28
N GLN A 8 19.57 -23.99 10.57
CA GLN A 8 18.54 -23.07 11.08
C GLN A 8 19.25 -21.81 11.56
N GLY A 9 19.08 -20.72 10.81
CA GLY A 9 19.43 -19.38 11.25
C GLY A 9 18.56 -19.01 12.44
N ASN A 10 19.04 -19.27 13.65
CA ASN A 10 18.46 -18.71 14.86
C ASN A 10 18.61 -17.20 14.81
N ILE A 11 17.48 -16.52 14.62
CA ILE A 11 17.33 -15.10 14.96
C ILE A 11 17.60 -15.03 16.47
N HIS A 12 18.79 -14.54 16.85
CA HIS A 12 19.05 -14.14 18.23
C HIS A 12 18.16 -12.92 18.50
N VAL A 13 16.91 -13.16 18.89
CA VAL A 13 16.11 -12.16 19.58
C VAL A 13 16.82 -11.95 20.91
N ASN A 14 17.44 -10.79 21.08
CA ASN A 14 18.10 -10.42 22.32
C ASN A 14 17.00 -10.22 23.37
N LEU A 15 16.60 -11.31 24.03
CA LEU A 15 15.60 -11.27 25.08
C LEU A 15 16.17 -10.42 26.23
N PRO A 16 15.43 -9.40 26.70
CA PRO A 16 15.93 -8.54 27.75
C PRO A 16 16.27 -9.36 29.00
N THR A 17 17.40 -9.06 29.64
CA THR A 17 17.82 -9.72 30.87
C THR A 17 16.82 -9.45 31.98
N LYS A 18 16.81 -10.31 33.01
CA LYS A 18 15.91 -10.16 34.17
C LYS A 18 16.01 -8.76 34.82
N GLU A 19 17.21 -8.19 34.84
CA GLU A 19 17.44 -6.80 35.29
C GLU A 19 16.81 -5.75 34.35
N GLN A 20 16.88 -5.94 33.03
CA GLN A 20 16.25 -5.04 32.06
C GLN A 20 14.72 -5.09 32.16
N LEU A 21 14.15 -6.28 32.41
CA LEU A 21 12.73 -6.45 32.68
C LEU A 21 12.30 -5.83 34.01
N GLU A 22 13.13 -5.93 35.07
CA GLU A 22 12.86 -5.28 36.36
C GLU A 22 12.99 -3.75 36.29
N GLN A 23 13.90 -3.22 35.48
CA GLN A 23 14.01 -1.78 35.22
C GLN A 23 12.82 -1.28 34.38
N GLN A 24 12.44 -1.99 33.32
CA GLN A 24 11.23 -1.66 32.56
C GLN A 24 9.98 -1.73 33.43
N LYS A 25 9.87 -2.73 34.31
CA LYS A 25 8.76 -2.85 35.26
C LYS A 25 8.73 -1.68 36.25
N LYS A 26 9.88 -1.28 36.81
CA LYS A 26 9.97 -0.10 37.69
C LYS A 26 9.67 1.21 36.96
N GLN A 27 10.07 1.33 35.70
CA GLN A 27 9.79 2.49 34.86
C GLN A 27 8.29 2.56 34.51
N TYR A 28 7.69 1.41 34.16
CA TYR A 28 6.26 1.25 33.96
C TYR A 28 5.45 1.51 35.24
N GLU A 29 5.95 1.09 36.41
CA GLU A 29 5.36 1.37 37.73
C GLU A 29 5.55 2.83 38.18
N GLN A 30 6.63 3.51 37.76
CA GLN A 30 6.83 4.95 37.95
C GLN A 30 5.95 5.79 37.02
N GLU A 31 5.70 5.33 35.80
CA GLU A 31 4.72 5.92 34.87
C GLU A 31 3.27 5.72 35.34
N GLN A 32 3.01 4.67 36.15
CA GLN A 32 1.79 4.49 36.94
C GLN A 32 1.77 5.36 38.23
N GLY A 33 2.77 6.23 38.41
CA GLY A 33 2.86 7.24 39.48
C GLY A 33 1.80 8.33 39.44
N ASP A 34 0.63 8.03 38.89
CA ASP A 34 -0.57 8.83 38.98
C ASP A 34 -1.82 7.98 39.19
N GLN A 35 -1.68 6.87 39.93
CA GLN A 35 -2.81 6.25 40.63
C GLN A 35 -3.61 7.31 41.41
N GLN A 36 -2.96 8.37 41.92
CA GLN A 36 -3.63 9.54 42.51
C GLN A 36 -4.43 10.38 41.52
N VAL A 37 -4.11 10.44 40.21
CA VAL A 37 -4.91 11.15 39.20
C VAL A 37 -6.09 10.31 38.72
N VAL A 38 -5.93 8.98 38.64
CA VAL A 38 -7.04 8.05 38.45
C VAL A 38 -7.97 8.13 39.66
N ASP A 39 -7.45 8.01 40.88
CA ASP A 39 -8.21 8.11 42.13
C ASP A 39 -8.81 9.52 42.34
N ARG A 40 -8.15 10.59 41.89
CA ARG A 40 -8.74 11.95 41.90
C ARG A 40 -9.88 12.10 40.90
N LYS A 41 -9.82 11.47 39.71
CA LYS A 41 -10.94 11.43 38.76
C LYS A 41 -12.09 10.53 39.24
N PHE A 42 -11.82 9.53 40.09
CA PHE A 42 -12.85 8.72 40.75
C PHE A 42 -13.39 9.36 42.04
N SER A 43 -12.64 10.26 42.69
CA SER A 43 -13.07 10.95 43.93
C SER A 43 -14.28 11.88 43.78
N THR A 44 -14.71 12.14 42.55
CA THR A 44 -15.96 12.86 42.23
C THR A 44 -17.23 12.03 42.35
N PHE A 45 -17.15 10.71 42.53
CA PHE A 45 -18.33 9.85 42.77
C PHE A 45 -18.49 9.64 44.27
N GLN A 46 -19.27 10.51 44.93
CA GLN A 46 -19.44 10.48 46.38
C GLN A 46 -20.41 9.39 46.85
N ASN A 47 -21.08 8.65 45.95
CA ASN A 47 -22.04 7.61 46.32
C ASN A 47 -22.01 6.37 45.40
N LEU A 48 -22.18 5.17 45.97
CA LEU A 48 -22.16 3.88 45.23
C LEU A 48 -23.20 3.83 44.10
N LYS A 49 -24.34 4.48 44.29
CA LYS A 49 -25.41 4.55 43.28
C LYS A 49 -25.00 5.37 42.04
N GLU A 50 -24.22 6.43 42.23
CA GLU A 50 -23.69 7.24 41.12
C GLU A 50 -22.61 6.48 40.35
N LEU A 51 -21.84 5.62 41.03
CA LEU A 51 -20.85 4.75 40.41
C LEU A 51 -21.51 3.67 39.53
N ASP A 52 -22.58 3.03 40.01
CA ASP A 52 -23.35 2.03 39.23
C ASP A 52 -24.01 2.65 37.99
N GLU A 53 -24.63 3.83 38.14
CA GLU A 53 -25.20 4.59 37.02
C GLU A 53 -24.11 4.99 35.99
N CYS A 54 -22.92 5.35 36.47
CA CYS A 54 -21.78 5.62 35.59
C CYS A 54 -21.24 4.39 34.89
N LEU A 55 -21.18 3.23 35.55
CA LEU A 55 -20.77 1.98 34.92
C LEU A 55 -21.80 1.53 33.87
N GLU A 56 -23.10 1.62 34.16
CA GLU A 56 -24.16 1.36 33.19
C GLU A 56 -24.06 2.28 31.97
N TRP A 57 -23.82 3.57 32.20
CA TRP A 57 -23.61 4.55 31.13
C TRP A 57 -22.38 4.18 30.28
N LEU A 58 -21.24 3.86 30.91
CA LEU A 58 -20.01 3.44 30.20
C LEU A 58 -20.22 2.16 29.40
N HIS A 59 -20.92 1.17 29.96
CA HIS A 59 -21.28 -0.05 29.25
C HIS A 59 -22.18 0.23 28.04
N LYS A 60 -23.14 1.15 28.18
CA LYS A 60 -24.01 1.58 27.08
C LYS A 60 -23.20 2.29 25.98
N GLN A 61 -22.30 3.21 26.34
CA GLN A 61 -21.43 3.89 25.37
C GLN A 61 -20.51 2.89 24.64
N ARG A 62 -19.92 1.95 25.38
CA ARG A 62 -19.09 0.89 24.80
C ARG A 62 -19.88 0.01 23.83
N LYS A 63 -21.13 -0.35 24.17
CA LYS A 63 -22.00 -1.13 23.30
C LYS A 63 -22.34 -0.37 22.02
N ILE A 64 -22.71 0.92 22.11
CA ILE A 64 -22.97 1.77 20.94
C ILE A 64 -21.73 1.83 20.03
N SER A 65 -20.55 2.02 20.63
CA SER A 65 -19.28 2.03 19.89
C SER A 65 -18.99 0.68 19.20
N PHE A 66 -19.30 -0.44 19.86
CA PHE A 66 -19.14 -1.78 19.28
C PHE A 66 -20.12 -2.03 18.13
N ASP A 67 -21.40 -1.70 18.31
CA ASP A 67 -22.44 -1.88 17.29
C ASP A 67 -22.13 -1.02 16.04
N CYS A 68 -21.60 0.20 16.24
CA CYS A 68 -21.13 1.07 15.16
C CYS A 68 -19.94 0.44 14.41
N PHE A 69 -18.96 -0.11 15.14
CA PHE A 69 -17.83 -0.82 14.56
C PHE A 69 -18.26 -2.04 13.73
N GLU A 70 -19.20 -2.85 14.22
CA GLU A 70 -19.75 -3.99 13.47
C GLU A 70 -20.45 -3.54 12.18
N GLN A 71 -21.21 -2.45 12.23
CA GLN A 71 -21.88 -1.89 11.05
C GLN A 71 -20.87 -1.40 10.00
N ILE A 72 -19.87 -0.62 10.41
CA ILE A 72 -18.79 -0.14 9.52
C ILE A 72 -18.07 -1.34 8.89
N THR A 73 -17.72 -2.35 9.70
CA THR A 73 -17.05 -3.56 9.20
C THR A 73 -17.90 -4.32 8.20
N LYS A 74 -19.21 -4.45 8.46
CA LYS A 74 -20.15 -5.10 7.56
C LYS A 74 -20.26 -4.37 6.22
N ILE A 75 -20.38 -3.04 6.24
CA ILE A 75 -20.43 -2.21 5.03
C ILE A 75 -19.11 -2.30 4.27
N GLY A 76 -17.98 -2.15 4.97
CA GLY A 76 -16.64 -2.28 4.40
C GLY A 76 -16.43 -3.62 3.68
N ASN A 77 -16.84 -4.73 4.29
CA ASN A 77 -16.77 -6.05 3.66
C ASN A 77 -17.68 -6.15 2.40
N GLN A 78 -18.82 -5.46 2.39
CA GLN A 78 -19.69 -5.40 1.20
C GLN A 78 -19.05 -4.61 0.07
N ILE A 79 -18.37 -3.50 0.37
CA ILE A 79 -17.60 -2.71 -0.62
C ILE A 79 -16.59 -3.62 -1.32
N THR A 80 -15.73 -4.30 -0.55
CA THR A 80 -14.72 -5.23 -1.11
C THR A 80 -15.35 -6.35 -1.94
N LYS A 81 -16.50 -6.90 -1.50
CA LYS A 81 -17.22 -7.94 -2.23
C LYS A 81 -17.79 -7.43 -3.55
N LEU A 82 -18.55 -6.34 -3.53
CA LEU A 82 -19.21 -5.79 -4.72
C LEU A 82 -18.19 -5.31 -5.77
N ALA A 83 -17.04 -4.77 -5.31
CA ALA A 83 -15.92 -4.42 -6.17
C ALA A 83 -15.37 -5.66 -6.92
N LYS A 84 -15.23 -6.82 -6.25
CA LYS A 84 -14.79 -8.07 -6.88
C LYS A 84 -15.82 -8.69 -7.82
N GLU A 85 -17.09 -8.46 -7.56
CA GLU A 85 -18.21 -8.91 -8.40
C GLU A 85 -18.48 -7.95 -9.57
N GLU A 86 -17.68 -6.89 -9.73
CA GLU A 86 -17.84 -5.81 -10.73
C GLU A 86 -19.27 -5.21 -10.73
N SER A 87 -19.94 -5.23 -9.58
CA SER A 87 -21.33 -4.80 -9.42
C SER A 87 -21.41 -3.29 -9.18
N LEU A 88 -21.04 -2.49 -10.18
CA LEU A 88 -20.85 -1.03 -10.06
C LEU A 88 -22.09 -0.29 -9.54
N ASN A 89 -23.30 -0.62 -10.02
CA ASN A 89 -24.51 0.07 -9.57
C ASN A 89 -24.78 -0.14 -8.08
N LYS A 90 -24.65 -1.39 -7.61
CA LYS A 90 -24.85 -1.72 -6.18
C LYS A 90 -23.75 -1.14 -5.31
N LEU A 91 -22.53 -1.12 -5.82
CA LEU A 91 -21.41 -0.49 -5.14
C LEU A 91 -21.65 1.02 -4.99
N ASP A 92 -22.18 1.65 -6.03
CA ASP A 92 -22.52 3.07 -6.02
C ASP A 92 -23.63 3.40 -5.03
N GLU A 93 -24.73 2.65 -5.09
CA GLU A 93 -25.84 2.75 -4.13
C GLU A 93 -25.32 2.61 -2.69
N LEU A 94 -24.48 1.60 -2.42
CA LEU A 94 -23.92 1.37 -1.09
C LEU A 94 -23.03 2.53 -0.61
N LEU A 95 -22.19 3.10 -1.48
CA LEU A 95 -21.32 4.22 -1.11
C LEU A 95 -22.13 5.50 -0.87
N GLU A 96 -23.13 5.78 -1.70
CA GLU A 96 -24.01 6.95 -1.55
C GLU A 96 -24.86 6.86 -0.28
N GLU A 97 -25.44 5.69 0.02
CA GLU A 97 -26.20 5.45 1.25
C GLU A 97 -25.35 5.64 2.53
N ASN A 98 -24.03 5.52 2.41
CA ASN A 98 -23.10 5.57 3.54
C ASN A 98 -22.08 6.72 3.42
N ILE A 99 -22.41 7.78 2.68
CA ILE A 99 -21.50 8.90 2.40
C ILE A 99 -20.98 9.57 3.69
N GLU A 100 -21.81 9.67 4.72
CA GLU A 100 -21.46 10.25 6.03
C GLU A 100 -20.40 9.41 6.79
N TYR A 101 -20.22 8.15 6.42
CA TYR A 101 -19.27 7.22 7.04
C TYR A 101 -18.02 6.97 6.19
N VAL A 102 -17.86 7.64 5.04
CA VAL A 102 -16.77 7.37 4.07
C VAL A 102 -15.38 7.45 4.71
N ASP A 103 -15.15 8.39 5.62
CA ASP A 103 -13.88 8.51 6.34
C ASP A 103 -13.56 7.25 7.16
N TYR A 104 -14.58 6.65 7.80
CA TYR A 104 -14.43 5.40 8.54
C TYR A 104 -14.32 4.17 7.62
N LEU A 105 -14.88 4.26 6.41
CA LEU A 105 -14.83 3.21 5.39
C LEU A 105 -13.55 3.25 4.55
N THR A 106 -12.76 4.32 4.63
CA THR A 106 -11.54 4.52 3.84
C THR A 106 -10.60 3.32 3.87
N PRO A 107 -10.29 2.66 5.02
CA PRO A 107 -9.42 1.48 5.02
C PRO A 107 -9.95 0.31 4.19
N TYR A 108 -11.28 0.16 4.09
CA TYR A 108 -11.93 -0.88 3.28
C TYR A 108 -11.98 -0.50 1.81
N ILE A 109 -12.13 0.79 1.50
CA ILE A 109 -12.06 1.33 0.14
C ILE A 109 -10.64 1.17 -0.39
N ASP A 110 -9.62 1.51 0.40
CA ASP A 110 -8.19 1.33 0.06
C ASP A 110 -7.89 -0.15 -0.21
N ASP A 111 -8.31 -1.05 0.68
CA ASP A 111 -8.13 -2.50 0.51
C ASP A 111 -8.87 -3.02 -0.74
N ALA A 112 -10.10 -2.57 -0.98
CA ALA A 112 -10.84 -2.91 -2.19
C ALA A 112 -10.11 -2.42 -3.44
N PHE A 113 -9.63 -1.17 -3.45
CA PHE A 113 -8.89 -0.55 -4.54
C PHE A 113 -7.61 -1.33 -4.86
N ASP A 114 -6.80 -1.65 -3.85
CA ASP A 114 -5.57 -2.42 -4.00
C ASP A 114 -5.82 -3.82 -4.57
N GLN A 115 -6.90 -4.48 -4.14
CA GLN A 115 -7.27 -5.79 -4.66
C GLN A 115 -7.74 -5.73 -6.10
N VAL A 116 -8.60 -4.78 -6.47
CA VAL A 116 -9.07 -4.64 -7.86
C VAL A 116 -7.95 -4.18 -8.80
N LEU A 117 -7.00 -3.37 -8.31
CA LEU A 117 -5.77 -3.02 -9.03
C LEU A 117 -4.88 -4.23 -9.28
N THR A 118 -4.71 -5.06 -8.25
CA THR A 118 -3.89 -6.28 -8.34
C THR A 118 -4.49 -7.29 -9.32
N LEU A 119 -5.81 -7.44 -9.31
CA LEU A 119 -6.56 -8.37 -10.17
C LEU A 119 -6.90 -7.78 -11.55
N ARG A 120 -6.68 -6.47 -11.75
CA ARG A 120 -6.97 -5.69 -12.97
C ARG A 120 -8.45 -5.64 -13.35
N PHE A 121 -9.32 -5.28 -12.40
CA PHE A 121 -10.70 -4.91 -12.73
C PHE A 121 -10.74 -3.45 -13.17
N ASP A 122 -10.32 -3.19 -14.41
CA ASP A 122 -10.10 -1.84 -14.95
C ASP A 122 -11.36 -0.93 -14.85
N ASN A 123 -12.55 -1.50 -15.02
CA ASN A 123 -13.82 -0.78 -14.87
C ASN A 123 -14.06 -0.31 -13.43
N VAL A 124 -13.71 -1.14 -12.45
CA VAL A 124 -13.87 -0.83 -11.02
C VAL A 124 -12.82 0.18 -10.55
N ILE A 125 -11.58 0.05 -11.05
CA ILE A 125 -10.53 1.05 -10.83
C ILE A 125 -11.01 2.41 -11.34
N LYS A 126 -11.48 2.47 -12.59
CA LYS A 126 -12.03 3.69 -13.18
C LYS A 126 -13.17 4.28 -12.35
N PHE A 127 -14.10 3.44 -11.90
CA PHE A 127 -15.20 3.85 -11.03
C PHE A 127 -14.72 4.55 -9.74
N PHE A 128 -13.76 3.96 -9.02
CA PHE A 128 -13.22 4.57 -7.80
C PHE A 128 -12.56 5.93 -8.09
N LEU A 129 -11.78 6.02 -9.17
CA LEU A 129 -11.13 7.27 -9.57
C LEU A 129 -12.15 8.36 -9.92
N GLU A 130 -13.18 8.02 -10.70
CA GLU A 130 -14.24 8.96 -11.08
C GLU A 130 -15.08 9.45 -9.89
N ARG A 131 -15.18 8.66 -8.81
CA ARG A 131 -15.80 9.08 -7.54
C ARG A 131 -14.86 9.84 -6.60
N GLY A 132 -13.64 10.14 -7.04
CA GLY A 132 -12.71 10.98 -6.28
C GLY A 132 -11.83 10.23 -5.29
N TYR A 133 -11.60 8.93 -5.48
CA TYR A 133 -10.60 8.18 -4.72
C TYR A 133 -9.23 8.85 -4.84
N ASP A 134 -8.64 9.19 -3.69
CA ASP A 134 -7.38 9.94 -3.60
C ASP A 134 -6.18 8.98 -3.63
N ILE A 135 -5.64 8.73 -4.83
CA ILE A 135 -4.47 7.87 -5.04
C ILE A 135 -3.26 8.32 -4.21
N SER A 136 -3.14 9.63 -3.93
CA SER A 136 -1.97 10.18 -3.23
C SER A 136 -1.93 9.84 -1.73
N LYS A 137 -3.10 9.59 -1.13
CA LYS A 137 -3.23 9.24 0.29
C LYS A 137 -3.37 7.74 0.52
N GLY A 138 -3.86 7.00 -0.48
CA GLY A 138 -3.96 5.56 -0.40
C GLY A 138 -2.60 4.89 -0.24
N TYR A 139 -2.58 3.72 0.39
CA TYR A 139 -1.38 2.89 0.58
C TYR A 139 -0.74 2.36 -0.72
N SER A 140 -1.28 2.72 -1.88
CA SER A 140 -1.02 2.00 -3.11
C SER A 140 0.33 2.40 -3.72
N GLU A 141 1.24 1.43 -3.80
CA GLU A 141 2.32 1.43 -4.79
C GLU A 141 1.73 1.25 -6.21
N CYS A 142 0.72 2.04 -6.60
CA CYS A 142 -0.23 1.63 -7.64
C CYS A 142 0.43 1.36 -8.99
N LEU A 143 1.34 2.23 -9.43
CA LEU A 143 2.07 2.06 -10.69
C LEU A 143 3.00 0.85 -10.64
N ILE A 144 3.62 0.60 -9.48
CA ILE A 144 4.46 -0.57 -9.23
C ILE A 144 3.62 -1.84 -9.29
N THR A 145 2.48 -1.87 -8.60
CA THR A 145 1.52 -2.98 -8.56
C THR A 145 1.01 -3.28 -9.96
N LEU A 146 0.50 -2.29 -10.69
CA LEU A 146 0.02 -2.44 -12.05
C LEU A 146 1.12 -3.00 -12.97
N THR A 147 2.35 -2.48 -12.86
CA THR A 147 3.48 -2.95 -13.67
C THR A 147 3.87 -4.39 -13.34
N LYS A 148 3.81 -4.80 -12.06
CA LYS A 148 4.06 -6.18 -11.62
C LYS A 148 3.00 -7.15 -12.15
N THR A 149 1.73 -6.77 -12.11
CA THR A 149 0.60 -7.62 -12.52
C THR A 149 0.42 -7.67 -14.03
N ALA A 150 0.75 -6.59 -14.75
CA ALA A 150 0.79 -6.55 -16.22
C ALA A 150 1.70 -7.65 -16.82
N ARG A 151 2.76 -8.04 -16.13
CA ARG A 151 3.63 -9.16 -16.53
C ARG A 151 2.96 -10.53 -16.36
N LEU A 152 2.18 -10.71 -15.28
CA LEU A 152 1.68 -12.01 -14.84
C LEU A 152 0.46 -12.47 -15.65
N LEU A 153 -0.44 -11.53 -15.90
CA LEU A 153 -1.71 -11.80 -16.55
C LEU A 153 -1.50 -11.62 -18.06
N LYS A 154 -1.33 -12.74 -18.78
CA LYS A 154 -0.95 -12.93 -20.21
C LYS A 154 -1.76 -12.14 -21.27
N MET A 155 -2.60 -11.19 -20.86
CA MET A 155 -3.34 -10.28 -21.73
C MET A 155 -2.50 -9.05 -22.11
N CYS A 156 -3.02 -8.23 -23.02
CA CYS A 156 -2.47 -6.92 -23.34
C CYS A 156 -2.20 -6.11 -22.05
N PRO A 157 -1.07 -5.40 -21.94
CA PRO A 157 -0.81 -4.52 -20.80
C PRO A 157 -1.95 -3.49 -20.66
N PRO A 158 -2.42 -3.19 -19.43
CA PRO A 158 -3.53 -2.28 -19.18
C PRO A 158 -3.06 -0.82 -19.31
N THR A 159 -2.70 -0.40 -20.52
CA THR A 159 -2.14 0.94 -20.78
C THR A 159 -3.16 2.04 -20.49
N GLN A 160 -4.46 1.83 -20.75
CA GLN A 160 -5.49 2.81 -20.38
C GLN A 160 -5.56 3.03 -18.86
N THR A 161 -5.46 1.95 -18.08
CA THR A 161 -5.45 2.03 -16.61
C THR A 161 -4.21 2.77 -16.12
N LEU A 162 -3.05 2.54 -16.74
CA LEU A 162 -1.82 3.29 -16.44
C LEU A 162 -2.02 4.79 -16.69
N GLU A 163 -2.57 5.17 -17.85
CA GLU A 163 -2.85 6.57 -18.18
C GLU A 163 -3.83 7.21 -17.19
N LEU A 164 -4.90 6.48 -16.82
CA LEU A 164 -5.86 6.95 -15.82
C LEU A 164 -5.20 7.18 -14.46
N LEU A 165 -4.43 6.22 -13.94
CA LEU A 165 -3.75 6.39 -12.65
C LEU A 165 -2.83 7.63 -12.67
N LEU A 166 -2.07 7.84 -13.75
CA LEU A 166 -1.21 9.00 -13.91
C LEU A 166 -2.01 10.32 -13.96
N GLN A 167 -3.14 10.35 -14.68
CA GLN A 167 -4.03 11.52 -14.75
C GLN A 167 -4.64 11.87 -13.39
N TYR A 168 -4.93 10.88 -12.56
CA TYR A 168 -5.48 11.05 -11.21
C TYR A 168 -4.39 11.20 -10.13
N GLY A 169 -3.15 11.51 -10.53
CA GLY A 169 -2.10 11.96 -9.61
C GLY A 169 -1.24 10.84 -9.00
N ALA A 170 -1.23 9.64 -9.58
CA ALA A 170 -0.25 8.62 -9.19
C ALA A 170 1.18 9.13 -9.34
N ASP A 171 2.01 8.96 -8.30
CA ASP A 171 3.41 9.37 -8.33
C ASP A 171 4.21 8.52 -9.33
N ILE A 172 4.58 9.14 -10.44
CA ILE A 172 5.32 8.52 -11.55
C ILE A 172 6.71 8.01 -11.15
N ASN A 173 7.34 8.64 -10.16
CA ASN A 173 8.68 8.31 -9.69
C ASN A 173 8.66 7.52 -8.38
N GLN A 174 7.49 7.04 -7.96
CA GLN A 174 7.33 6.21 -6.78
C GLN A 174 8.27 5.01 -6.82
N ILE A 175 8.94 4.76 -5.70
CA ILE A 175 9.87 3.64 -5.52
C ILE A 175 9.22 2.49 -4.75
N GLU A 176 9.44 1.26 -5.18
CA GLU A 176 9.03 0.08 -4.40
C GLU A 176 9.81 0.04 -3.08
N GLN A 177 9.09 -0.02 -1.96
CA GLN A 177 9.66 -0.02 -0.61
C GLN A 177 10.04 -1.43 -0.12
N ILE A 178 10.02 -2.41 -1.02
CA ILE A 178 10.24 -3.82 -0.70
C ILE A 178 11.72 -4.21 -0.83
N HIS A 179 12.29 -4.77 0.25
CA HIS A 179 13.61 -5.44 0.28
C HIS A 179 14.78 -4.60 -0.26
N GLY A 180 14.77 -3.28 -0.07
CA GLY A 180 15.86 -2.40 -0.51
C GLY A 180 16.07 -2.38 -2.03
N LYS A 181 15.05 -2.74 -2.82
CA LYS A 181 15.14 -2.76 -4.28
C LYS A 181 15.05 -1.37 -4.90
N TRP A 182 14.24 -0.47 -4.33
CA TRP A 182 14.10 0.94 -4.75
C TRP A 182 13.85 1.13 -6.24
N ARG A 183 13.00 0.28 -6.84
CA ARG A 183 12.64 0.36 -8.25
C ARG A 183 11.43 1.22 -8.48
N THR A 184 11.48 2.04 -9.51
CA THR A 184 10.31 2.74 -10.07
C THR A 184 9.52 1.86 -11.03
N ALA A 185 8.33 2.31 -11.42
CA ALA A 185 7.53 1.64 -12.46
C ALA A 185 8.31 1.50 -13.77
N LEU A 186 9.11 2.52 -14.11
CA LEU A 186 9.94 2.52 -15.32
C LEU A 186 11.01 1.41 -15.31
N HIS A 187 11.66 1.15 -14.16
CA HIS A 187 12.59 0.02 -14.01
C HIS A 187 11.90 -1.31 -14.29
N LEU A 188 10.72 -1.51 -13.71
CA LEU A 188 9.96 -2.75 -13.84
C LEU A 188 9.44 -2.94 -15.27
N ALA A 189 8.92 -1.89 -15.90
CA ALA A 189 8.46 -1.91 -17.28
C ALA A 189 9.60 -2.30 -18.24
N ALA A 190 10.78 -1.69 -18.09
CA ALA A 190 11.96 -2.02 -18.88
C ALA A 190 12.44 -3.46 -18.64
N LYS A 191 12.48 -3.91 -17.38
CA LYS A 191 12.86 -5.28 -16.99
C LYS A 191 11.92 -6.34 -17.53
N TYR A 192 10.63 -6.03 -17.65
CA TYR A 192 9.60 -6.97 -18.09
C TYR A 192 9.30 -6.89 -19.59
N GLY A 193 9.89 -5.93 -20.30
CA GLY A 193 9.66 -5.77 -21.73
C GLY A 193 8.32 -5.11 -22.07
N LEU A 194 7.74 -4.34 -21.15
CA LEU A 194 6.45 -3.68 -21.33
C LEU A 194 6.65 -2.36 -22.11
N PHE A 195 6.82 -2.48 -23.44
CA PHE A 195 7.15 -1.32 -24.28
C PHE A 195 6.13 -0.18 -24.16
N GLU A 196 4.82 -0.48 -24.20
CA GLU A 196 3.79 0.57 -24.08
C GLU A 196 3.82 1.27 -22.72
N PHE A 197 4.15 0.57 -21.63
CA PHE A 197 4.32 1.19 -20.32
C PHE A 197 5.53 2.11 -20.30
N VAL A 198 6.66 1.69 -20.90
CA VAL A 198 7.85 2.54 -21.02
C VAL A 198 7.52 3.81 -21.80
N VAL A 199 6.84 3.70 -22.93
CA VAL A 199 6.44 4.85 -23.76
C VAL A 199 5.52 5.78 -22.98
N THR A 200 4.49 5.24 -22.32
CA THR A 200 3.52 6.02 -21.54
C THR A 200 4.17 6.77 -20.39
N LEU A 201 4.98 6.08 -19.58
CA LEU A 201 5.69 6.68 -18.45
C LEU A 201 6.64 7.79 -18.91
N VAL A 202 7.53 7.50 -19.86
CA VAL A 202 8.57 8.46 -20.30
C VAL A 202 7.96 9.70 -20.98
N ASN A 203 6.81 9.57 -21.63
CA ASN A 203 6.11 10.71 -22.23
C ASN A 203 5.28 11.50 -21.22
N PHE A 204 5.04 10.98 -20.02
CA PHE A 204 4.31 11.69 -18.99
C PHE A 204 5.22 12.71 -18.28
N LYS A 205 4.67 13.90 -18.00
CA LYS A 205 5.43 15.01 -17.44
C LYS A 205 6.01 14.64 -16.06
N GLY A 206 7.29 14.93 -15.85
CA GLY A 206 7.97 14.69 -14.57
C GLY A 206 8.54 13.28 -14.40
N CYS A 207 8.41 12.40 -15.41
CA CYS A 207 9.05 11.09 -15.37
C CYS A 207 10.59 11.22 -15.33
N GLU A 208 11.22 10.62 -14.32
CA GLU A 208 12.65 10.42 -14.29
C GLU A 208 13.04 9.28 -15.23
N ILE A 209 13.91 9.55 -16.21
CA ILE A 209 14.33 8.58 -17.23
C ILE A 209 15.46 7.69 -16.72
N ASN A 210 16.31 8.26 -15.85
CA ASN A 210 17.50 7.61 -15.32
C ASN A 210 17.48 7.37 -13.80
N PRO A 211 16.35 6.97 -13.17
CA PRO A 211 16.35 6.62 -11.77
C PRO A 211 17.26 5.40 -11.58
N VAL A 212 17.82 5.29 -10.39
CA VAL A 212 18.80 4.26 -10.06
C VAL A 212 18.24 3.43 -8.91
N ASP A 213 18.07 2.13 -9.14
CA ASP A 213 17.57 1.23 -8.11
C ASP A 213 18.65 0.88 -7.06
N GLY A 214 18.28 0.13 -6.02
CA GLY A 214 19.20 -0.29 -4.94
C GLY A 214 20.38 -1.16 -5.41
N LYS A 215 20.34 -1.68 -6.64
CA LYS A 215 21.44 -2.42 -7.29
C LYS A 215 22.25 -1.55 -8.25
N LYS A 216 22.03 -0.23 -8.23
CA LYS A 216 22.65 0.73 -9.14
C LYS A 216 22.29 0.48 -10.62
N MET A 217 21.13 -0.11 -10.88
CA MET A 217 20.64 -0.37 -12.22
C MET A 217 19.67 0.73 -12.66
N THR A 218 19.81 1.19 -13.91
CA THR A 218 18.83 2.08 -14.56
C THR A 218 17.79 1.29 -15.34
N PRO A 219 16.67 1.90 -15.78
CA PRO A 219 15.72 1.26 -16.68
C PRO A 219 16.37 0.76 -17.97
N LEU A 220 17.22 1.58 -18.62
CA LEU A 220 17.94 1.18 -19.82
C LEU A 220 18.88 -0.01 -19.55
N GLY A 221 19.58 -0.02 -18.41
CA GLY A 221 20.41 -1.14 -18.00
C GLY A 221 19.64 -2.46 -17.90
N TYR A 222 18.44 -2.44 -17.32
CA TYR A 222 17.57 -3.63 -17.28
C TYR A 222 17.16 -4.12 -18.67
N ALA A 223 16.82 -3.20 -19.58
CA ALA A 223 16.43 -3.56 -20.95
C ALA A 223 17.61 -4.18 -21.73
N LYS A 224 18.82 -3.62 -21.61
CA LYS A 224 20.02 -4.16 -22.29
C LYS A 224 20.41 -5.56 -21.81
N GLN A 225 20.30 -5.86 -20.51
CA GLN A 225 20.56 -7.22 -20.00
C GLN A 225 19.63 -8.29 -20.61
N LYS A 226 18.51 -7.88 -21.20
CA LYS A 226 17.47 -8.75 -21.74
C LYS A 226 17.26 -8.56 -23.25
N ILE A 227 18.16 -7.86 -23.94
CA ILE A 227 17.98 -7.47 -25.35
C ILE A 227 17.73 -8.66 -26.29
N ASP A 228 18.30 -9.82 -25.96
CA ASP A 228 18.14 -11.06 -26.75
C ASP A 228 16.88 -11.86 -26.41
N GLN A 229 16.14 -11.49 -25.36
CA GLN A 229 14.94 -12.22 -24.91
C GLN A 229 13.68 -11.88 -25.72
N GLY A 230 13.72 -10.85 -26.58
CA GLY A 230 12.58 -10.49 -27.43
C GLY A 230 12.67 -9.12 -28.11
N LYS A 231 11.91 -8.95 -29.19
CA LYS A 231 11.88 -7.71 -30.00
C LYS A 231 11.47 -6.48 -29.18
N GLN A 232 10.65 -6.65 -28.15
CA GLN A 232 10.22 -5.59 -27.25
C GLN A 232 11.39 -4.93 -26.53
N TYR A 233 12.42 -5.69 -26.13
CA TYR A 233 13.59 -5.11 -25.45
C TYR A 233 14.42 -4.25 -26.40
N LYS A 234 14.55 -4.65 -27.68
CA LYS A 234 15.21 -3.82 -28.70
C LYS A 234 14.49 -2.49 -28.91
N LYS A 235 13.15 -2.50 -28.95
CA LYS A 235 12.33 -1.29 -29.02
C LYS A 235 12.53 -0.40 -27.79
N ILE A 236 12.51 -0.98 -26.59
CA ILE A 236 12.72 -0.25 -25.33
C ILE A 236 14.11 0.38 -25.29
N VAL A 237 15.16 -0.35 -25.68
CA VAL A 237 16.53 0.17 -25.72
C VAL A 237 16.62 1.35 -26.67
N ALA A 238 16.16 1.20 -27.92
CA ALA A 238 16.19 2.28 -28.89
C ALA A 238 15.42 3.52 -28.42
N PHE A 239 14.22 3.32 -27.83
CA PHE A 239 13.40 4.42 -27.33
C PHE A 239 14.02 5.12 -26.12
N LEU A 240 14.54 4.37 -25.14
CA LEU A 240 15.20 4.98 -23.99
C LEU A 240 16.49 5.69 -24.38
N GLU A 241 17.28 5.16 -25.32
CA GLU A 241 18.48 5.84 -25.85
C GLU A 241 18.11 7.16 -26.54
N ASP A 242 17.06 7.18 -27.36
CA ASP A 242 16.51 8.39 -27.98
C ASP A 242 16.09 9.44 -26.94
N ARG A 243 15.57 9.00 -25.79
CA ARG A 243 15.14 9.88 -24.69
C ARG A 243 16.24 10.19 -23.67
N GLY A 244 17.50 9.90 -23.97
CA GLY A 244 18.63 10.24 -23.09
C GLY A 244 18.86 9.26 -21.92
N GLY A 245 18.38 8.03 -22.06
CA GLY A 245 18.60 6.94 -21.13
C GLY A 245 20.08 6.55 -21.05
N VAL A 246 20.59 6.31 -19.84
CA VAL A 246 21.98 5.88 -19.61
C VAL A 246 22.04 4.49 -19.01
N VAL A 247 23.09 3.73 -19.34
CA VAL A 247 23.32 2.38 -18.80
C VAL A 247 24.05 2.42 -17.46
N ASP A 248 25.01 3.35 -17.33
CA ASP A 248 25.82 3.50 -16.12
C ASP A 248 25.23 4.58 -15.22
N TRP A 249 24.93 4.21 -13.97
CA TRP A 249 24.48 5.12 -12.93
C TRP A 249 25.48 6.25 -12.65
N LYS A 250 26.77 6.08 -12.97
CA LYS A 250 27.76 7.18 -12.84
C LYS A 250 27.51 8.30 -13.83
N ASN A 251 26.82 8.02 -14.93
CA ASN A 251 26.48 8.98 -15.97
C ASN A 251 25.05 9.53 -15.83
N SER A 252 24.27 9.10 -14.82
CA SER A 252 22.87 9.52 -14.67
C SER A 252 22.67 10.89 -14.01
N PHE A 253 23.74 11.50 -13.47
CA PHE A 253 23.71 12.80 -12.78
C PHE A 253 24.27 13.96 -13.62
N ARG A 254 24.44 13.77 -14.93
CA ARG A 254 24.95 14.80 -15.85
C ARG A 254 23.84 15.58 -16.52
#